data_AF-A0A820B800-F1
#
_entry.id   AF-A0A820B800-F1
#
_cell.length_a   1.000
_cell.length_b   1.000
_cell.length_c   1.000
_cell.angle_alpha   90.00
_cell.angle_beta   90.00
_cell.angle_gamma   90.00
#
_symmetry.space_group_name_H-M   'P 1'
#
loop_
_entity.id
_entity.type
_entity.pdbx_description
1 polymer ?
#
loop_
_entity_poly.entity_id
_entity_poly.type
_entity_poly.pdbx_seq_one_letter_code
_entity_poly.pdbx_strand_id
1 'polypeptide(L)'
;HLHLLEYCRIDDSSLPLSDLILNRFCSRILPEIGHEIETLYLEGTSIERVLHATNYPNLNNLGLCDIDDKLAMSFFSESVVSLLRRMINLEVLDLNITVQCYEKFIDGDILKKDIMIHMAQLYKFTFNIYSTINHRYQTNFALNESIEKTFKYFSNNQIITCIDHFQRYSRCHIYSYPYQWKIYDHITNNFRDGLFTSVTQVLLR
;
A
#
# COMPACT_ATOMS: atom_id res chain seq x y z
N HIS A 1 2.56 -0.01 20.44
CA HIS A 1 2.19 -0.47 19.10
C HIS A 1 0.84 -1.15 19.19
N LEU A 2 -0.23 -0.50 18.71
CA LEU A 2 -1.54 -1.14 18.61
C LEU A 2 -1.54 -2.02 17.35
N HIS A 3 -1.35 -3.33 17.52
CA HIS A 3 -1.59 -4.27 16.42
C HIS A 3 -3.11 -4.49 16.33
N LEU A 4 -3.79 -3.72 15.47
CA LEU A 4 -5.21 -3.96 15.13
C LEU A 4 -5.44 -5.30 14.40
N LEU A 5 -4.35 -6.01 14.07
CA LEU A 5 -4.28 -7.24 13.30
C LEU A 5 -5.12 -8.42 13.84
N GLU A 6 -5.47 -8.46 15.13
CA GLU A 6 -6.26 -9.58 15.67
C GLU A 6 -7.77 -9.33 15.74
N TYR A 7 -8.25 -8.09 15.62
CA TYR A 7 -9.70 -7.83 15.72
C TYR A 7 -10.44 -7.87 14.39
N CYS A 8 -9.73 -7.81 13.25
CA CYS A 8 -10.34 -7.75 11.92
C CYS A 8 -9.99 -8.93 11.00
N ARG A 9 -9.38 -10.00 11.52
CA ARG A 9 -9.23 -11.25 10.77
C ARG A 9 -10.52 -12.07 10.89
N ILE A 10 -11.58 -11.56 10.26
CA ILE A 10 -12.90 -12.18 10.32
C ILE A 10 -13.12 -12.91 9.01
N ASP A 11 -12.96 -14.23 9.05
CA ASP A 11 -13.35 -15.13 7.96
C ASP A 11 -14.79 -14.84 7.53
N ASP A 12 -14.98 -14.80 6.21
CA ASP A 12 -16.09 -14.25 5.42
C ASP A 12 -17.48 -14.95 5.63
N SER A 13 -17.67 -15.66 6.74
CA SER A 13 -18.85 -16.50 7.01
C SER A 13 -19.78 -16.00 8.13
N SER A 14 -19.46 -14.90 8.82
CA SER A 14 -20.33 -14.28 9.84
C SER A 14 -20.48 -12.75 9.70
N LEU A 15 -20.97 -12.32 8.54
CA LEU A 15 -21.13 -10.91 8.12
C LEU A 15 -21.86 -9.94 9.08
N PRO A 16 -22.86 -10.30 9.91
CA PRO A 16 -23.59 -9.30 10.70
C PRO A 16 -22.81 -8.79 11.92
N LEU A 17 -22.01 -9.66 12.55
CA LEU A 17 -21.32 -9.33 13.80
C LEU A 17 -20.00 -8.60 13.54
N SER A 18 -19.29 -8.97 12.48
CA SER A 18 -18.09 -8.26 12.01
C SER A 18 -18.38 -6.81 11.66
N ASP A 19 -19.46 -6.56 10.93
CA ASP A 19 -19.86 -5.22 10.53
C ASP A 19 -20.29 -4.35 11.71
N LEU A 20 -21.01 -4.93 12.68
CA LEU A 20 -21.40 -4.21 13.89
C LEU A 20 -20.19 -3.82 14.75
N ILE A 21 -19.23 -4.74 14.91
CA ILE A 21 -17.99 -4.48 15.65
C ILE A 21 -17.18 -3.40 14.94
N LEU A 22 -16.98 -3.52 13.63
CA LEU A 22 -16.24 -2.54 12.84
C LEU A 22 -16.94 -1.17 12.84
N ASN A 23 -18.28 -1.13 12.76
CA ASN A 23 -19.04 0.13 12.88
C ASN A 23 -18.82 0.79 14.23
N ARG A 24 -18.92 0.02 15.32
CA ARG A 24 -18.70 0.53 16.67
C ARG A 24 -17.26 1.01 16.86
N PHE A 25 -16.30 0.27 16.32
CA PHE A 25 -14.89 0.65 16.36
C PHE A 25 -14.66 1.98 15.62
N CYS A 26 -15.14 2.08 14.38
CA CYS A 26 -15.00 3.30 13.57
C CYS A 26 -15.73 4.51 14.14
N SER A 27 -16.93 4.33 14.69
CA SER A 27 -17.75 5.46 15.12
C SER A 27 -17.49 5.92 16.55
N ARG A 28 -16.87 5.09 17.40
CA ARG A 28 -16.67 5.39 18.83
C ARG A 28 -15.21 5.34 19.26
N ILE A 29 -14.48 4.32 18.85
CA ILE A 29 -13.14 4.06 19.39
C ILE A 29 -12.09 4.84 18.59
N LEU A 30 -12.08 4.68 17.26
CA LEU A 30 -11.12 5.36 16.39
C LEU A 30 -11.06 6.88 16.56
N PRO A 31 -12.19 7.61 16.70
CA PRO A 31 -12.14 9.05 16.93
C PRO A 31 -11.47 9.44 18.26
N GLU A 32 -11.55 8.58 19.28
CA GLU A 32 -10.93 8.82 20.59
C GLU A 32 -9.41 8.56 20.55
N ILE A 33 -8.97 7.49 19.88
CA ILE A 33 -7.57 7.05 19.89
C ILE A 33 -6.77 7.43 18.63
N GLY A 34 -7.39 7.99 17.60
CA GLY A 34 -6.75 8.21 16.29
C GLY A 34 -5.50 9.08 16.35
N HIS A 35 -5.42 9.98 17.32
CA HIS A 35 -4.25 10.83 17.57
C HIS A 35 -3.08 10.06 18.21
N GLU A 36 -3.30 8.89 18.81
CA GLU A 36 -2.24 8.04 19.38
C GLU A 36 -1.69 7.02 18.38
N ILE A 37 -2.31 6.90 17.19
CA ILE A 37 -1.96 5.89 16.20
C ILE A 37 -0.81 6.39 15.32
N GLU A 38 0.37 5.79 15.53
CA GLU A 38 1.56 6.01 14.69
C GLU A 38 1.70 4.99 13.56
N THR A 39 1.06 3.83 13.71
CA THR A 39 1.13 2.71 12.77
C THR A 39 -0.25 2.11 12.58
N LEU A 40 -0.68 2.00 11.33
CA LEU A 40 -1.96 1.45 10.94
C LEU A 40 -1.73 0.38 9.87
N TYR A 41 -2.13 -0.85 10.17
CA TYR A 41 -2.11 -1.96 9.23
C TYR A 41 -3.54 -2.47 9.04
N LEU A 42 -4.01 -2.48 7.81
CA LEU A 42 -5.39 -2.81 7.43
C LEU A 42 -5.41 -3.80 6.29
N GLU A 43 -6.45 -4.63 6.27
CA GLU A 43 -6.62 -5.71 5.31
C GLU A 43 -8.07 -5.78 4.85
N GLY A 44 -8.26 -6.08 3.57
CA GLY A 44 -9.56 -6.40 2.97
C GLY A 44 -10.60 -5.29 3.08
N THR A 45 -11.86 -5.69 3.32
CA THR A 45 -13.03 -4.80 3.29
C THR A 45 -13.09 -3.76 4.41
N SER A 46 -12.23 -3.89 5.43
CA SER A 46 -12.17 -2.95 6.55
C SER A 46 -11.49 -1.62 6.20
N ILE A 47 -10.66 -1.61 5.15
CA ILE A 47 -9.73 -0.52 4.85
C ILE A 47 -10.46 0.81 4.68
N GLU A 48 -11.39 0.91 3.74
CA GLU A 48 -12.08 2.17 3.43
C GLU A 48 -12.75 2.76 4.68
N ARG A 49 -13.49 1.91 5.41
CA ARG A 49 -14.24 2.34 6.61
C ARG A 49 -13.32 2.88 7.69
N VAL A 50 -12.16 2.25 7.91
CA VAL A 50 -11.18 2.72 8.88
C VAL A 50 -10.49 4.00 8.41
N LEU A 51 -10.09 4.07 7.14
CA LEU A 51 -9.45 5.27 6.60
C LEU A 51 -10.40 6.48 6.67
N HIS A 52 -11.71 6.31 6.41
CA HIS A 52 -12.70 7.39 6.46
C HIS A 52 -13.17 7.77 7.88
N ALA A 53 -12.97 6.92 8.88
CA ALA A 53 -13.54 7.12 10.22
C ALA A 53 -12.99 8.33 10.98
N THR A 54 -11.68 8.61 10.85
CA THR A 54 -11.00 9.66 11.62
C THR A 54 -9.75 10.15 10.88
N ASN A 55 -9.03 11.11 11.47
CA ASN A 55 -7.68 11.50 11.07
C ASN A 55 -6.65 10.81 11.98
N TYR A 56 -5.43 10.64 11.47
CA TYR A 56 -4.32 10.04 12.21
C TYR A 56 -3.11 10.98 12.20
N PRO A 57 -3.16 12.10 12.95
CA PRO A 57 -2.16 13.17 12.84
C PRO A 57 -0.71 12.74 13.11
N ASN A 58 -0.50 11.64 13.84
CA ASN A 58 0.81 11.09 14.18
C ASN A 58 1.20 9.86 13.34
N LEU A 59 0.43 9.52 12.30
CA LEU A 59 0.60 8.30 11.51
C LEU A 59 1.83 8.37 10.61
N ASN A 60 2.85 7.59 10.95
CA ASN A 60 4.07 7.50 10.15
C ASN A 60 4.13 6.20 9.32
N ASN A 61 3.36 5.17 9.68
CA ASN A 61 3.37 3.87 9.00
C ASN A 61 1.96 3.47 8.57
N LEU A 62 1.74 3.30 7.27
CA LEU A 62 0.45 2.85 6.71
C LEU A 62 0.66 1.58 5.87
N GLY A 63 0.08 0.47 6.30
CA GLY A 63 0.03 -0.77 5.54
C GLY A 63 -1.38 -1.14 5.12
N LEU A 64 -1.54 -1.42 3.85
CA LEU A 64 -2.80 -1.81 3.23
C LEU A 64 -2.58 -3.08 2.43
N CYS A 65 -3.28 -4.16 2.79
CA CYS A 65 -3.16 -5.45 2.13
C CYS A 65 -4.52 -5.98 1.64
N ASP A 66 -4.48 -6.89 0.67
CA ASP A 66 -5.67 -7.54 0.10
C ASP A 66 -6.73 -6.58 -0.44
N ILE A 67 -6.26 -5.53 -1.14
CA ILE A 67 -7.13 -4.63 -1.90
C ILE A 67 -7.49 -5.32 -3.24
N ASP A 68 -8.57 -6.09 -3.25
CA ASP A 68 -9.20 -6.62 -4.47
C ASP A 68 -10.31 -5.68 -4.94
N ASP A 69 -9.93 -4.59 -5.59
CA ASP A 69 -10.89 -3.64 -6.12
C ASP A 69 -10.83 -3.58 -7.65
N LYS A 70 -11.99 -3.82 -8.28
CA LYS A 70 -12.26 -3.49 -9.70
C LYS A 70 -11.82 -2.08 -10.06
N LEU A 71 -11.80 -1.20 -9.08
CA LEU A 71 -11.42 0.20 -9.18
C LEU A 71 -10.24 0.52 -8.26
N ALA A 72 -9.22 -0.34 -8.13
CA ALA A 72 -8.02 -0.10 -7.30
C ALA A 72 -7.42 1.32 -7.39
N MET A 73 -7.48 1.95 -8.57
CA MET A 73 -7.06 3.35 -8.75
C MET A 73 -8.02 4.37 -8.12
N SER A 74 -9.33 4.13 -8.19
CA SER A 74 -10.35 4.89 -7.44
C SER A 74 -10.14 4.67 -5.95
N PHE A 75 -9.98 3.44 -5.45
CA PHE A 75 -9.66 3.19 -4.05
C PHE A 75 -8.42 3.98 -3.59
N PHE A 76 -7.32 3.90 -4.34
CA PHE A 76 -6.09 4.63 -4.01
C PHE A 76 -6.34 6.15 -3.93
N SER A 77 -7.06 6.70 -4.90
CA SER A 77 -7.37 8.14 -4.97
C SER A 77 -8.40 8.59 -3.91
N GLU A 78 -9.44 7.79 -3.67
CA GLU A 78 -10.60 8.16 -2.84
C GLU A 78 -10.40 7.85 -1.37
N SER A 79 -9.62 6.81 -1.05
CA SER A 79 -9.36 6.39 0.32
C SER A 79 -7.98 6.83 0.79
N VAL A 80 -6.92 6.36 0.12
CA VAL A 80 -5.53 6.59 0.57
C VAL A 80 -5.18 8.07 0.44
N VAL A 81 -5.32 8.63 -0.75
CA VAL A 81 -4.97 10.03 -1.02
C VAL A 81 -5.88 10.99 -0.26
N SER A 82 -7.17 10.67 -0.12
CA SER A 82 -8.10 11.47 0.69
C SER A 82 -7.71 11.50 2.17
N LEU A 83 -7.30 10.37 2.75
CA LEU A 83 -6.74 10.34 4.10
C LEU A 83 -5.47 11.20 4.18
N LEU A 84 -4.52 11.00 3.27
CA LEU A 84 -3.24 11.72 3.27
C LEU A 84 -3.43 13.24 3.13
N ARG A 85 -4.41 13.69 2.33
CA ARG A 85 -4.78 15.12 2.21
C ARG A 85 -5.29 15.73 3.51
N ARG A 86 -5.98 14.94 4.36
CA ARG A 86 -6.41 15.40 5.70
C ARG A 86 -5.24 15.47 6.69
N MET A 87 -4.10 14.87 6.35
CA MET A 87 -2.88 14.83 7.15
C MET A 87 -1.75 15.59 6.44
N ILE A 88 -2.05 16.77 5.90
CA ILE A 88 -1.13 17.57 5.08
C ILE A 88 0.17 17.99 5.81
N ASN A 89 0.16 17.97 7.14
CA ASN A 89 1.31 18.30 7.98
C ASN A 89 2.22 17.09 8.25
N LEU A 90 1.92 15.93 7.66
CA LEU A 90 2.73 14.74 7.87
C LEU A 90 4.12 14.93 7.25
N GLU A 91 5.15 14.70 8.05
CA GLU A 91 6.55 14.91 7.66
C GLU A 91 7.24 13.61 7.21
N VAL A 92 6.78 12.48 7.74
CA VAL A 92 7.33 11.15 7.49
C VAL A 92 6.22 10.16 7.18
N LEU A 93 6.36 9.39 6.09
CA LEU A 93 5.43 8.33 5.73
C LEU A 93 6.18 7.11 5.17
N ASP A 94 5.91 5.97 5.77
CA ASP A 94 6.27 4.65 5.26
C ASP A 94 4.99 3.93 4.81
N LEU A 95 4.88 3.71 3.50
CA LEU A 95 3.67 3.20 2.84
C LEU A 95 3.88 1.77 2.33
N ASN A 96 3.14 0.79 2.86
CA ASN A 96 3.07 -0.57 2.34
C ASN A 96 1.73 -0.81 1.65
N ILE A 97 1.72 -1.18 0.38
CA ILE A 97 0.48 -1.47 -0.36
C ILE A 97 0.61 -2.81 -1.10
N THR A 98 -0.37 -3.68 -0.92
CA THR A 98 -0.61 -4.86 -1.76
C THR A 98 -1.97 -4.71 -2.43
N VAL A 99 -1.99 -4.62 -3.76
CA VAL A 99 -3.20 -4.29 -4.51
C VAL A 99 -3.33 -5.09 -5.81
N GLN A 100 -4.56 -5.45 -6.18
CA GLN A 100 -4.89 -5.98 -7.49
C GLN A 100 -5.36 -4.86 -8.41
N CYS A 101 -4.53 -4.49 -9.39
CA CYS A 101 -4.83 -3.50 -10.40
C CYS A 101 -5.48 -4.14 -11.64
N TYR A 102 -6.27 -3.36 -12.38
CA TYR A 102 -6.92 -3.82 -13.61
C TYR A 102 -6.13 -3.41 -14.85
N GLU A 103 -5.81 -2.13 -15.02
CA GLU A 103 -5.26 -1.64 -16.29
C GLU A 103 -3.77 -1.32 -16.24
N LYS A 104 -3.29 -0.77 -15.12
CA LYS A 104 -1.92 -0.27 -14.98
C LYS A 104 -1.40 -0.45 -13.56
N PHE A 105 -0.08 -0.58 -13.44
CA PHE A 105 0.59 -0.63 -12.15
C PHE A 105 0.59 0.77 -11.52
N ILE A 106 0.70 0.82 -10.19
CA ILE A 106 1.04 2.06 -9.50
C ILE A 106 2.50 2.38 -9.82
N ASP A 107 2.78 3.56 -10.39
CA ASP A 107 4.11 3.99 -10.78
C ASP A 107 4.48 5.34 -10.14
N GLY A 108 5.67 5.85 -10.46
CA GLY A 108 6.17 7.11 -9.89
C GLY A 108 5.34 8.33 -10.31
N ASP A 109 4.73 8.32 -11.49
CA ASP A 109 3.87 9.42 -11.93
C ASP A 109 2.59 9.49 -11.08
N ILE A 110 1.99 8.33 -10.76
CA ILE A 110 0.84 8.22 -9.85
C ILE A 110 1.21 8.73 -8.45
N LEU A 111 2.29 8.21 -7.86
CA LEU A 111 2.70 8.62 -6.51
C LEU A 111 3.05 10.11 -6.44
N LYS A 112 3.72 10.64 -7.47
CA LYS A 112 4.04 12.07 -7.53
C LYS A 112 2.77 12.91 -7.58
N LYS A 113 1.86 12.57 -8.50
CA LYS A 113 0.62 13.31 -8.73
C LYS A 113 -0.28 13.29 -7.49
N ASP A 114 -0.45 12.11 -6.91
CA ASP A 114 -1.52 11.88 -5.94
C ASP A 114 -1.04 12.00 -4.48
N ILE A 115 0.26 11.88 -4.21
CA ILE A 115 0.84 12.03 -2.87
C ILE A 115 1.75 13.26 -2.81
N MET A 116 2.84 13.26 -3.58
CA MET A 116 3.92 14.25 -3.37
C MET A 116 3.49 15.69 -3.62
N ILE A 117 2.63 15.94 -4.63
CA ILE A 117 2.12 17.29 -4.91
C ILE A 117 1.29 17.84 -3.74
N HIS A 118 0.61 16.96 -2.99
CA HIS A 118 -0.32 17.36 -1.95
C HIS A 118 0.30 17.42 -0.56
N MET A 119 1.38 16.67 -0.32
CA MET A 119 2.03 16.57 0.98
C MET A 119 3.33 17.36 1.03
N ALA A 120 3.22 18.70 1.01
CA ALA A 120 4.37 19.59 0.90
C ALA A 120 5.37 19.50 2.09
N GLN A 121 4.92 19.03 3.25
CA GLN A 121 5.78 18.84 4.44
C GLN A 121 6.47 17.47 4.48
N LEU A 122 6.11 16.55 3.57
CA LEU A 122 6.62 15.18 3.57
C LEU A 122 8.07 15.15 3.06
N TYR A 123 9.04 15.27 3.96
CA TYR A 123 10.46 15.24 3.61
C TYR A 123 11.02 13.81 3.54
N LYS A 124 10.38 12.85 4.23
CA LYS A 124 10.72 11.43 4.15
C LYS A 124 9.51 10.63 3.70
N PHE A 125 9.58 10.12 2.48
CA PHE A 125 8.59 9.20 1.94
C PHE A 125 9.29 7.91 1.53
N THR A 126 8.96 6.81 2.21
CA THR A 126 9.36 5.46 1.80
C THR A 126 8.13 4.63 1.46
N PHE A 127 8.29 3.68 0.56
CA PHE A 127 7.19 2.83 0.12
C PHE A 127 7.65 1.44 -0.29
N ASN A 128 6.70 0.51 -0.21
CA ASN A 128 6.75 -0.85 -0.73
C ASN A 128 5.39 -1.18 -1.33
N ILE A 129 5.35 -1.25 -2.65
CA ILE A 129 4.11 -1.39 -3.42
C ILE A 129 4.22 -2.66 -4.23
N TYR A 130 3.34 -3.61 -3.90
CA TYR A 130 3.14 -4.81 -4.66
C TYR A 130 1.79 -4.72 -5.39
N SER A 131 1.83 -4.82 -6.70
CA SER A 131 0.68 -4.73 -7.57
C SER A 131 0.58 -5.96 -8.47
N THR A 132 -0.64 -6.45 -8.70
CA THR A 132 -0.88 -7.51 -9.68
C THR A 132 -1.87 -7.05 -10.74
N ILE A 133 -1.71 -7.50 -11.99
CA ILE A 133 -2.65 -7.21 -13.09
C ILE A 133 -3.01 -8.50 -13.80
N ASN A 134 -4.30 -8.74 -14.03
CA ASN A 134 -4.75 -9.90 -14.80
C ASN A 134 -4.47 -9.67 -16.30
N HIS A 135 -3.94 -10.68 -16.98
CA HIS A 135 -3.62 -10.61 -18.42
C HIS A 135 -4.84 -10.28 -19.30
N ARG A 136 -6.05 -10.54 -18.82
CA ARG A 136 -7.28 -10.18 -19.56
C ARG A 136 -7.47 -8.67 -19.74
N TYR A 137 -6.82 -7.86 -18.90
CA TYR A 137 -7.04 -6.41 -18.86
C TYR A 137 -5.86 -5.59 -19.40
N GLN A 138 -4.74 -6.23 -19.74
CA GLN A 138 -3.56 -5.54 -20.26
C GLN A 138 -3.02 -6.20 -21.52
N THR A 139 -2.98 -5.42 -22.60
CA THR A 139 -2.49 -5.86 -23.92
C THR A 139 -0.99 -5.62 -24.11
N ASN A 140 -0.42 -4.63 -23.39
CA ASN A 140 1.00 -4.29 -23.42
C ASN A 140 1.52 -4.14 -22.00
N PHE A 141 2.42 -5.02 -21.59
CA PHE A 141 3.04 -4.94 -20.28
C PHE A 141 4.20 -3.94 -20.26
N ALA A 142 4.26 -3.12 -19.21
CA ALA A 142 5.39 -2.24 -18.97
C ALA A 142 6.64 -3.06 -18.61
N LEU A 143 7.79 -2.62 -19.11
CA LEU A 143 9.10 -3.15 -18.72
C LEU A 143 9.59 -2.49 -17.43
N ASN A 144 10.49 -3.16 -16.70
CA ASN A 144 11.10 -2.64 -15.47
C ASN A 144 11.63 -1.22 -15.65
N GLU A 145 12.44 -1.01 -16.69
CA GLU A 145 13.05 0.28 -17.01
C GLU A 145 12.01 1.37 -17.28
N SER A 146 10.87 1.03 -17.88
CA SER A 146 9.81 2.00 -18.18
C SER A 146 9.17 2.52 -16.90
N ILE A 147 8.88 1.62 -15.95
CA ILE A 147 8.34 2.01 -14.64
C ILE A 147 9.40 2.75 -13.83
N GLU A 148 10.64 2.26 -13.79
CA GLU A 148 11.73 2.90 -13.04
C GLU A 148 11.98 4.34 -13.51
N LYS A 149 11.87 4.61 -14.82
CA LYS A 149 12.00 5.96 -15.40
C LYS A 149 10.96 6.96 -14.86
N THR A 150 9.78 6.51 -14.44
CA THR A 150 8.76 7.40 -13.82
C THR A 150 9.24 7.98 -12.48
N PHE A 151 10.22 7.35 -11.84
CA PHE A 151 10.82 7.81 -10.57
C PHE A 151 12.04 8.72 -10.75
N LYS A 152 12.39 9.12 -11.97
CA LYS A 152 13.61 9.91 -12.25
C LYS A 152 13.77 11.18 -11.38
N TYR A 153 12.66 11.76 -10.95
CA TYR A 153 12.65 13.00 -10.16
C TYR A 153 12.16 12.79 -8.71
N PHE A 154 12.10 11.55 -8.24
CA PHE A 154 11.88 11.29 -6.82
C PHE A 154 13.11 11.70 -6.01
N SER A 155 12.88 12.37 -4.88
CA SER A 155 13.94 12.77 -3.95
C SER A 155 14.73 11.58 -3.40
N ASN A 156 14.12 10.39 -3.44
CA ASN A 156 14.76 9.13 -3.10
C ASN A 156 15.43 8.54 -4.35
N ASN A 157 16.77 8.52 -4.35
CA ASN A 157 17.57 8.09 -5.49
C ASN A 157 17.74 6.55 -5.58
N GLN A 158 17.08 5.77 -4.72
CA GLN A 158 17.24 4.33 -4.65
C GLN A 158 15.89 3.62 -4.77
N ILE A 159 15.16 3.87 -5.86
CA ILE A 159 13.93 3.12 -6.19
C ILE A 159 14.31 1.86 -6.95
N ILE A 160 13.75 0.72 -6.56
CA ILE A 160 13.92 -0.56 -7.24
C ILE A 160 12.56 -1.03 -7.76
N THR A 161 12.54 -1.52 -9.01
CA THR A 161 11.36 -2.07 -9.66
C THR A 161 11.63 -3.50 -10.14
N CYS A 162 10.71 -4.41 -9.85
CA CYS A 162 10.76 -5.81 -10.25
C CYS A 162 9.41 -6.20 -10.84
N ILE A 163 9.38 -6.58 -12.11
CA ILE A 163 8.18 -6.99 -12.83
C ILE A 163 8.35 -8.42 -13.31
N ASP A 164 7.33 -9.24 -13.09
CA ASP A 164 7.26 -10.62 -13.55
C ASP A 164 5.97 -10.82 -14.34
N HIS A 165 6.11 -11.43 -15.52
CA HIS A 165 4.98 -11.77 -16.37
C HIS A 165 4.68 -13.27 -16.24
N PHE A 166 3.53 -13.62 -15.67
CA PHE A 166 3.06 -15.00 -15.59
C PHE A 166 1.93 -15.25 -16.60
N GLN A 167 1.57 -16.51 -16.84
CA GLN A 167 0.53 -16.82 -17.84
C GLN A 167 -0.85 -16.22 -17.51
N ARG A 168 -1.17 -16.00 -16.22
CA ARG A 168 -2.49 -15.53 -15.77
C ARG A 168 -2.49 -14.08 -15.26
N TYR A 169 -1.40 -13.65 -14.67
CA TYR A 169 -1.26 -12.34 -14.06
C TYR A 169 0.18 -11.83 -14.27
N SER A 170 0.35 -10.52 -14.32
CA SER A 170 1.66 -9.89 -14.15
C SER A 170 1.75 -9.32 -12.74
N ARG A 171 2.95 -9.37 -12.17
CA ARG A 171 3.26 -8.80 -10.85
C ARG A 171 4.25 -7.66 -11.03
N CYS A 172 4.09 -6.59 -10.27
CA CYS A 172 5.04 -5.51 -10.17
C CYS A 172 5.27 -5.22 -8.70
N HIS A 173 6.54 -5.22 -8.30
CA HIS A 173 7.00 -4.90 -6.97
C HIS A 173 7.91 -3.68 -7.07
N ILE A 174 7.56 -2.59 -6.40
CA ILE A 174 8.27 -1.31 -6.43
C ILE A 174 8.52 -0.89 -4.99
N TYR A 175 9.78 -0.63 -4.65
CA TYR A 175 10.11 -0.19 -3.30
C TYR A 175 11.25 0.81 -3.28
N SER A 176 11.20 1.69 -2.29
CA SER A 176 12.22 2.71 -2.06
C SER A 176 13.25 2.20 -1.05
N TYR A 177 14.52 2.14 -1.40
CA TYR A 177 15.57 1.66 -0.51
C TYR A 177 16.24 2.84 0.26
N PRO A 178 16.59 2.67 1.54
CA PRO A 178 16.24 1.55 2.41
C PRO A 178 14.78 1.62 2.86
N TYR A 179 14.05 0.52 2.71
CA TYR A 179 12.68 0.38 3.21
C TYR A 179 12.70 -0.29 4.60
N GLN A 180 11.94 0.27 5.54
CA GLN A 180 12.07 -0.03 6.97
C GLN A 180 11.18 -1.17 7.46
N TRP A 181 10.20 -1.63 6.67
CA TRP A 181 9.38 -2.73 7.16
C TRP A 181 10.16 -4.03 7.18
N LYS A 182 9.88 -4.79 8.22
CA LYS A 182 10.57 -6.04 8.51
C LYS A 182 10.08 -7.21 7.65
N ILE A 183 9.08 -6.98 6.80
CA ILE A 183 8.46 -8.03 5.98
C ILE A 183 8.52 -7.59 4.53
N TYR A 184 9.17 -8.43 3.70
CA TYR A 184 9.09 -8.36 2.25
C TYR A 184 8.37 -9.61 1.78
N ASP A 185 7.11 -9.45 1.41
CA ASP A 185 6.31 -10.51 0.82
C ASP A 185 6.31 -10.44 -0.71
N HIS A 186 5.97 -11.56 -1.33
CA HIS A 186 5.85 -11.71 -2.79
C HIS A 186 7.14 -11.41 -3.58
N ILE A 187 8.29 -11.68 -2.96
CA ILE A 187 9.59 -11.62 -3.65
C ILE A 187 9.57 -12.57 -4.85
N THR A 188 10.13 -12.09 -5.95
CA THR A 188 10.19 -12.83 -7.20
C THR A 188 11.64 -13.09 -7.62
N ASN A 189 11.81 -13.91 -8.66
CA ASN A 189 13.13 -14.23 -9.22
C ASN A 189 13.80 -13.01 -9.87
N ASN A 190 13.05 -11.93 -10.11
CA ASN A 190 13.56 -10.67 -10.63
C ASN A 190 14.00 -9.70 -9.54
N PHE A 191 13.98 -10.11 -8.27
CA PHE A 191 14.59 -9.34 -7.19
C PHE A 191 16.07 -9.09 -7.51
N ARG A 192 16.57 -7.89 -7.22
CA ARG A 192 17.93 -7.47 -7.61
C ARG A 192 18.96 -8.47 -7.09
N ASP A 193 19.89 -8.83 -7.99
CA ASP A 193 20.93 -9.85 -7.78
C ASP A 193 20.44 -11.30 -7.67
N GLY A 194 19.14 -11.59 -7.79
CA GLY A 194 18.58 -12.84 -8.32
C GLY A 194 19.05 -14.17 -7.72
N LEU A 195 19.58 -14.18 -6.49
CA LEU A 195 20.22 -15.37 -5.92
C LEU A 195 19.22 -16.42 -5.41
N PHE A 196 17.96 -16.05 -5.20
CA PHE A 196 16.99 -16.88 -4.51
C PHE A 196 15.82 -17.26 -5.41
N THR A 197 15.90 -18.43 -6.06
CA THR A 197 14.88 -18.90 -7.00
C THR A 197 13.58 -19.40 -6.34
N SER A 198 13.58 -19.59 -5.02
CA SER A 198 12.47 -20.13 -4.25
C SER A 198 12.05 -19.26 -3.05
N VAL A 199 12.73 -18.14 -2.82
CA VAL A 199 12.38 -17.24 -1.72
C VAL A 199 11.28 -16.31 -2.19
N THR A 200 10.12 -16.45 -1.56
CA THR A 200 8.95 -15.61 -1.82
C THR A 200 8.71 -14.60 -0.69
N GLN A 201 9.38 -14.76 0.45
CA GLN A 201 9.20 -13.93 1.64
C GLN A 201 10.50 -13.81 2.44
N VAL A 202 10.79 -12.61 2.94
CA VAL A 202 11.89 -12.36 3.88
C VAL A 202 11.37 -11.61 5.09
N LEU A 203 11.63 -12.15 6.28
CA LEU A 203 11.36 -11.53 7.57
C LEU A 203 12.69 -11.08 8.19
N LEU A 204 12.87 -9.78 8.35
CA LEU A 204 14.01 -9.17 9.03
C LEU A 204 13.71 -9.11 10.54
N ARG A 205 14.70 -9.47 11.36
CA ARG A 205 14.60 -9.40 12.83
C ARG A 205 14.83 -7.98 13.34
#